data_AF-A0A257MM67-F1
#
_entry.id   AF-A0A257MM67-F1
#
_cell.length_a   1.000
_cell.length_b   1.000
_cell.length_c   1.000
_cell.angle_alpha   90.00
_cell.angle_beta   90.00
_cell.angle_gamma   90.00
#
_symmetry.space_group_name_H-M   'P 1'
#
loop_
_entity.id
_entity.type
_entity.pdbx_description
1 polymer ?
#
loop_
_entity_poly.entity_id
_entity_poly.type
_entity_poly.pdbx_seq_one_letter_code
_entity_poly.pdbx_strand_id
1 'polypeptide(L)'
;MNIMELLGRSRVRVEGEKVIEASDPVIQWCPLFDKIRGIKEVTAESAAANMEFRIENHGMFSPRRKLKMGTFVGFGASESMMTGIRAGIIDAAVTVCDGAGTVITANPELVQGMGGYISGLAETDPIPEVMEGIRRMDGHVLSPVDGKIDQIKGAAYAAAAGYRKFAVTVADAAEAESLRELEKTAGVRIMIIGVHLTGISPEEASRLLAAADIVTACASKHIRE
;
A
#
# COMPACT_ATOMS: atom_id res chain seq x y z
N MET A 1 8.83 -10.70 -10.94
CA MET A 1 9.81 -10.28 -9.93
C MET A 1 9.08 -9.52 -8.82
N ASN A 2 9.50 -9.66 -7.56
CA ASN A 2 8.89 -8.90 -6.45
C ASN A 2 9.82 -7.79 -5.96
N ILE A 3 9.28 -6.57 -5.85
CA ILE A 3 10.00 -5.38 -5.40
C ILE A 3 9.13 -4.56 -4.47
N MET A 4 9.65 -4.28 -3.27
CA MET A 4 9.05 -3.35 -2.34
C MET A 4 10.10 -2.37 -1.82
N GLU A 5 9.70 -1.11 -1.73
CA GLU A 5 10.43 -0.05 -1.08
C GLU A 5 10.03 0.02 0.40
N LEU A 6 11.01 -0.03 1.29
CA LEU A 6 10.82 0.13 2.73
C LEU A 6 12.03 0.82 3.35
N LEU A 7 11.92 1.21 4.63
CA LEU A 7 13.04 1.75 5.43
C LEU A 7 13.88 2.77 4.64
N GLY A 8 13.37 3.99 4.55
CA GLY A 8 14.06 5.06 3.81
C GLY A 8 14.03 4.89 2.30
N ARG A 9 12.98 4.26 1.76
CA ARG A 9 12.83 4.00 0.32
C ARG A 9 13.95 3.13 -0.26
N SER A 10 14.53 2.28 0.56
CA SER A 10 15.43 1.21 0.10
C SER A 10 14.62 0.25 -0.77
N ARG A 11 15.04 0.05 -2.02
CA ARG A 11 14.42 -0.88 -2.96
C ARG A 11 14.89 -2.28 -2.62
N VAL A 12 13.99 -3.14 -2.17
CA VAL A 12 14.30 -4.52 -1.78
C VAL A 12 13.68 -5.49 -2.78
N ARG A 13 14.53 -6.31 -3.41
CA ARG A 13 14.13 -7.34 -4.36
C ARG A 13 14.04 -8.70 -3.67
N VAL A 14 12.92 -9.37 -3.86
CA VAL A 14 12.62 -10.68 -3.26
C VAL A 14 12.37 -11.72 -4.35
N GLU A 15 13.05 -12.86 -4.23
CA GLU A 15 12.87 -14.02 -5.10
C GLU A 15 12.87 -15.30 -4.26
N GLY A 16 11.87 -16.16 -4.46
CA GLY A 16 11.76 -17.42 -3.73
C GLY A 16 11.83 -17.25 -2.20
N GLU A 17 11.13 -16.23 -1.68
CA GLU A 17 11.12 -15.89 -0.25
C GLU A 17 12.48 -15.48 0.34
N LYS A 18 13.43 -15.06 -0.50
CA LYS A 18 14.73 -14.55 -0.08
C LYS A 18 14.94 -13.13 -0.58
N VAL A 19 15.55 -12.32 0.27
CA VAL A 19 16.06 -11.01 -0.17
C VAL A 19 17.30 -11.27 -1.01
N ILE A 20 17.27 -10.83 -2.26
CA ILE A 20 18.40 -10.95 -3.19
C ILE A 20 19.22 -9.68 -3.23
N GLU A 21 18.56 -8.53 -2.99
CA GLU A 21 19.18 -7.22 -3.09
C GLU A 21 18.41 -6.20 -2.26
N ALA A 22 19.13 -5.26 -1.65
CA ALA A 22 18.59 -4.07 -1.01
C ALA A 22 19.44 -2.87 -1.41
N SER A 23 18.83 -1.77 -1.85
CA SER A 23 19.54 -0.53 -2.15
C SER A 23 19.78 0.31 -0.90
N ASP A 24 20.71 1.27 -1.00
CA ASP A 24 20.88 2.28 0.04
C ASP A 24 19.60 3.13 0.22
N PRO A 25 19.32 3.56 1.46
CA PRO A 25 18.19 4.43 1.76
C PRO A 25 18.49 5.88 1.38
N VAL A 26 17.43 6.66 1.16
CA VAL A 26 17.52 8.12 0.93
C VAL A 26 17.43 8.94 2.22
N ILE A 27 17.31 8.28 3.37
CA ILE A 27 17.30 8.90 4.71
C ILE A 27 18.17 8.07 5.65
N GLN A 28 18.72 8.70 6.69
CA GLN A 28 19.55 8.02 7.69
C GLN A 28 18.76 7.53 8.91
N TRP A 29 17.58 8.09 9.18
CA TRP A 29 16.80 7.78 10.38
C TRP A 29 15.30 7.90 10.14
N CYS A 30 14.52 7.03 10.78
CA CYS A 30 13.06 7.06 10.75
C CYS A 30 12.49 6.91 12.17
N PRO A 31 11.73 7.90 12.69
CA PRO A 31 11.22 7.86 14.06
C PRO A 31 10.28 6.68 14.31
N LEU A 32 9.55 6.23 13.29
CA LEU A 32 8.65 5.08 13.39
C LEU A 32 9.43 3.78 13.63
N PHE A 33 10.46 3.53 12.83
CA PHE A 33 11.24 2.30 12.91
C PHE A 33 12.23 2.30 14.07
N ASP A 34 12.72 3.47 14.49
CA ASP A 34 13.42 3.58 15.77
C ASP A 34 12.50 3.14 16.91
N LYS A 35 11.29 3.72 17.01
CA LYS A 35 10.35 3.41 18.07
C LYS A 35 9.89 1.94 18.09
N ILE A 36 9.60 1.36 16.93
CA ILE A 36 9.02 0.01 16.83
C ILE A 36 10.09 -1.09 16.80
N ARG A 37 11.26 -0.81 16.21
CA ARG A 37 12.29 -1.84 15.92
C ARG A 37 13.67 -1.52 16.48
N GLY A 38 13.86 -0.35 17.11
CA GLY A 38 15.15 0.09 17.63
C GLY A 38 16.17 0.43 16.53
N ILE A 39 15.73 0.65 15.29
CA ILE A 39 16.61 0.97 14.17
C ILE A 39 17.05 2.43 14.28
N LYS A 40 18.26 2.64 14.81
CA LYS A 40 18.86 3.98 15.01
C LYS A 40 19.49 4.55 13.74
N GLU A 41 19.90 3.70 12.83
CA GLU A 41 20.46 4.07 11.54
C GLU A 41 19.83 3.16 10.48
N VAL A 42 19.31 3.79 9.42
CA VAL A 42 18.72 3.07 8.29
C VAL A 42 19.83 2.81 7.28
N THR A 43 20.00 1.54 6.94
CA THR A 43 20.96 1.03 5.94
C THR A 43 20.31 -0.02 5.04
N ALA A 44 20.96 -0.38 3.93
CA ALA A 44 20.53 -1.49 3.07
C ALA A 44 20.39 -2.82 3.85
N GLU A 45 21.31 -3.11 4.78
CA GLU A 45 21.25 -4.30 5.64
C GLU A 45 20.05 -4.27 6.57
N SER A 46 19.76 -3.12 7.18
CA SER A 46 18.58 -2.96 8.03
C SER A 46 17.27 -3.15 7.23
N ALA A 47 17.25 -2.72 5.97
CA ALA A 47 16.12 -2.90 5.06
C ALA A 47 15.94 -4.37 4.67
N ALA A 48 17.04 -5.05 4.31
CA ALA A 48 17.04 -6.49 4.02
C ALA A 48 16.55 -7.30 5.23
N ALA A 49 17.12 -7.08 6.42
CA ALA A 49 16.74 -7.77 7.65
C ALA A 49 15.27 -7.50 8.03
N ASN A 50 14.76 -6.29 7.77
CA ASN A 50 13.34 -5.99 8.01
C ASN A 50 12.42 -6.72 7.03
N MET A 51 12.82 -6.87 5.77
CA MET A 51 12.08 -7.66 4.79
C MET A 51 12.08 -9.14 5.16
N GLU A 52 13.24 -9.71 5.51
CA GLU A 52 13.36 -11.11 5.94
C GLU A 52 12.45 -11.40 7.13
N PHE A 53 12.42 -10.50 8.12
CA PHE A 53 11.47 -10.57 9.22
C PHE A 53 10.02 -10.64 8.73
N ARG A 54 9.63 -9.82 7.75
CA ARG A 54 8.24 -9.79 7.26
C ARG A 54 7.89 -11.06 6.47
N ILE A 55 8.84 -11.58 5.70
CA ILE A 55 8.69 -12.87 5.00
C ILE A 55 8.47 -13.98 6.04
N GLU A 56 9.34 -14.09 7.04
CA GLU A 56 9.27 -15.13 8.08
C GLU A 56 7.98 -15.04 8.90
N ASN A 57 7.61 -13.85 9.36
CA ASN A 57 6.53 -13.67 10.34
C ASN A 57 5.15 -13.46 9.71
N HIS A 58 5.08 -12.94 8.47
CA HIS A 58 3.82 -12.58 7.80
C HIS A 58 3.62 -13.27 6.45
N GLY A 59 4.60 -14.06 6.00
CA GLY A 59 4.55 -14.80 4.74
C GLY A 59 4.55 -13.87 3.52
N MET A 60 5.13 -12.67 3.62
CA MET A 60 5.20 -11.74 2.49
C MET A 60 5.89 -12.38 1.28
N PHE A 61 5.35 -12.15 0.09
CA PHE A 61 5.81 -12.73 -1.18
C PHE A 61 5.86 -14.27 -1.20
N SER A 62 4.96 -14.92 -0.45
CA SER A 62 4.89 -16.39 -0.37
C SER A 62 3.44 -16.90 -0.37
N PRO A 63 3.22 -18.20 -0.69
CA PRO A 63 1.93 -18.86 -0.49
C PRO A 63 1.39 -18.83 0.94
N ARG A 64 2.24 -18.54 1.94
CA ARG A 64 1.89 -18.49 3.36
C ARG A 64 1.47 -17.10 3.83
N ARG A 65 1.19 -16.18 2.91
CA ARG A 65 0.82 -14.79 3.21
C ARG A 65 -0.38 -14.73 4.15
N LYS A 66 -0.20 -14.04 5.29
CA LYS A 66 -1.26 -13.84 6.27
C LYS A 66 -2.22 -12.71 5.85
N LEU A 67 -3.37 -13.05 5.26
CA LEU A 67 -4.39 -12.07 4.84
C LEU A 67 -5.34 -11.60 5.96
N LYS A 68 -5.12 -12.08 7.19
CA LYS A 68 -5.82 -11.61 8.38
C LYS A 68 -4.79 -11.31 9.46
N MET A 69 -4.73 -10.07 9.91
CA MET A 69 -3.81 -9.60 10.94
C MET A 69 -4.44 -8.48 11.77
N GLY A 70 -3.85 -8.22 12.94
CA GLY A 70 -4.20 -7.07 13.77
C GLY A 70 -3.68 -5.75 13.20
N THR A 71 -3.94 -4.67 13.94
CA THR A 71 -3.38 -3.35 13.65
C THR A 71 -1.88 -3.32 13.91
N PHE A 72 -1.09 -2.80 12.96
CA PHE A 72 0.34 -2.60 13.17
C PHE A 72 0.60 -1.25 13.84
N VAL A 73 -0.12 -0.21 13.41
CA VAL A 73 -0.11 1.15 13.99
C VAL A 73 -1.54 1.69 14.10
N GLY A 74 -1.76 2.76 14.87
CA GLY A 74 -3.09 3.37 15.02
C GLY A 74 -3.49 4.38 13.93
N PHE A 75 -2.62 4.64 12.96
CA PHE A 75 -2.76 5.78 12.02
C PHE A 75 -2.40 5.45 10.57
N GLY A 76 -2.19 4.17 10.24
CA GLY A 76 -1.83 3.76 8.88
C GLY A 76 -2.99 3.93 7.91
N ALA A 77 -2.68 3.92 6.60
CA ALA A 77 -3.70 4.01 5.56
C ALA A 77 -4.67 2.82 5.62
N SER A 78 -4.16 1.59 5.79
CA SER A 78 -4.99 0.39 5.94
C SER A 78 -5.88 0.45 7.17
N GLU A 79 -5.37 0.92 8.31
CA GLU A 79 -6.16 1.07 9.53
C GLU A 79 -7.25 2.13 9.38
N SER A 80 -6.95 3.23 8.68
CA SER A 80 -7.90 4.29 8.37
C SER A 80 -9.02 3.78 7.46
N MET A 81 -8.68 3.03 6.41
CA MET A 81 -9.67 2.43 5.51
C MET A 81 -10.50 1.34 6.21
N MET A 82 -9.86 0.44 6.97
CA MET A 82 -10.55 -0.56 7.79
C MET A 82 -11.57 0.09 8.73
N THR A 83 -11.16 1.17 9.41
CA THR A 83 -12.03 1.91 10.33
C THR A 83 -13.16 2.60 9.57
N GLY A 84 -12.87 3.22 8.43
CA GLY A 84 -13.85 3.87 7.57
C GLY A 84 -14.93 2.91 7.06
N ILE A 85 -14.54 1.69 6.66
CA ILE A 85 -15.47 0.62 6.26
C ILE A 85 -16.33 0.19 7.45
N ARG A 86 -15.72 -0.11 8.60
CA ARG A 86 -16.45 -0.53 9.82
C ARG A 86 -17.45 0.53 10.31
N ALA A 87 -17.13 1.80 10.12
CA ALA A 87 -17.98 2.92 10.51
C ALA A 87 -19.00 3.32 9.42
N GLY A 88 -18.99 2.68 8.24
CA GLY A 88 -19.88 3.03 7.13
C GLY A 88 -19.58 4.38 6.46
N ILE A 89 -18.37 4.92 6.66
CA ILE A 89 -17.91 6.18 6.03
C ILE A 89 -17.57 5.93 4.57
N ILE A 90 -16.91 4.80 4.30
CA ILE A 90 -16.63 4.25 2.97
C ILE A 90 -17.19 2.83 2.87
N ASP A 91 -17.48 2.37 1.66
CA ASP A 91 -18.08 1.06 1.35
C ASP A 91 -17.08 0.06 0.74
N ALA A 92 -15.92 0.52 0.29
CA ALA A 92 -14.81 -0.32 -0.17
C ALA A 92 -13.45 0.39 -0.08
N ALA A 93 -12.39 -0.38 -0.32
CA ALA A 93 -11.04 0.11 -0.51
C ALA A 93 -10.41 -0.51 -1.77
N VAL A 94 -9.64 0.30 -2.48
CA VAL A 94 -8.71 -0.09 -3.54
C VAL A 94 -7.29 0.11 -3.00
N THR A 95 -6.55 -0.98 -2.87
CA THR A 95 -5.20 -0.97 -2.30
C THR A 95 -4.35 -2.04 -3.00
N VAL A 96 -3.14 -2.26 -2.52
CA VAL A 96 -2.22 -3.26 -3.05
C VAL A 96 -2.05 -4.45 -2.11
N CYS A 97 -1.70 -5.60 -2.68
CA CYS A 97 -1.28 -6.79 -1.95
C CYS A 97 -0.11 -7.45 -2.67
N ASP A 98 0.95 -7.79 -1.92
CA ASP A 98 2.00 -8.66 -2.42
C ASP A 98 1.39 -10.03 -2.79
N GLY A 99 1.73 -10.55 -3.98
CA GLY A 99 1.11 -11.74 -4.54
C GLY A 99 -0.16 -11.50 -5.35
N ALA A 100 -0.66 -10.26 -5.46
CA ALA A 100 -1.91 -9.98 -6.19
C ALA A 100 -1.98 -8.61 -6.90
N GLY A 101 -1.08 -7.66 -6.64
CA GLY A 101 -1.14 -6.33 -7.25
C GLY A 101 -2.28 -5.50 -6.67
N THR A 102 -3.07 -4.84 -7.52
CA THR A 102 -4.25 -4.07 -7.06
C THR A 102 -5.41 -4.98 -6.66
N VAL A 103 -5.97 -4.72 -5.47
CA VAL A 103 -7.09 -5.45 -4.89
C VAL A 103 -8.20 -4.49 -4.47
N ILE A 104 -9.44 -4.87 -4.76
CA ILE A 104 -10.66 -4.14 -4.37
C ILE A 104 -11.45 -5.00 -3.39
N THR A 105 -11.84 -4.45 -2.24
CA THR A 105 -12.66 -5.19 -1.27
C THR A 105 -13.44 -4.27 -0.34
N ALA A 106 -14.60 -4.75 0.11
CA ALA A 106 -15.38 -4.18 1.20
C ALA A 106 -15.09 -4.85 2.55
N ASN A 107 -14.20 -5.84 2.60
CA ASN A 107 -13.88 -6.57 3.83
C ASN A 107 -12.81 -5.82 4.64
N PRO A 108 -13.16 -5.24 5.81
CA PRO A 108 -12.21 -4.45 6.60
C PRO A 108 -11.04 -5.29 7.13
N GLU A 109 -11.26 -6.58 7.44
CA GLU A 109 -10.17 -7.46 7.89
C GLU A 109 -9.16 -7.74 6.77
N LEU A 110 -9.64 -7.89 5.53
CA LEU A 110 -8.78 -8.09 4.37
C LEU A 110 -7.97 -6.83 4.05
N VAL A 111 -8.59 -5.65 4.09
CA VAL A 111 -7.89 -4.35 3.91
C VAL A 111 -6.70 -4.25 4.87
N GLN A 112 -6.92 -4.54 6.15
CA GLN A 112 -5.86 -4.55 7.15
C GLN A 112 -4.84 -5.68 6.92
N GLY A 113 -5.32 -6.87 6.58
CA GLY A 113 -4.54 -8.05 6.20
C GLY A 113 -3.49 -7.80 5.12
N MET A 114 -3.90 -7.08 4.08
CA MET A 114 -3.03 -6.74 2.96
C MET A 114 -2.10 -5.60 3.34
N GLY A 115 -2.63 -4.48 3.86
CA GLY A 115 -1.87 -3.24 4.01
C GLY A 115 -1.00 -3.12 5.27
N GLY A 116 -1.30 -3.84 6.36
CA GLY A 116 -0.70 -3.56 7.68
C GLY A 116 0.84 -3.64 7.75
N TYR A 117 1.46 -4.48 6.91
CA TYR A 117 2.92 -4.58 6.78
C TYR A 117 3.44 -4.21 5.38
N ILE A 118 2.58 -3.66 4.51
CA ILE A 118 3.00 -3.15 3.21
C ILE A 118 3.57 -1.73 3.40
N SER A 119 4.66 -1.45 2.70
CA SER A 119 5.25 -0.11 2.59
C SER A 119 5.00 0.41 1.17
N GLY A 120 6.02 0.61 0.34
CA GLY A 120 5.84 0.95 -1.07
C GLY A 120 5.96 -0.29 -1.96
N LEU A 121 4.87 -0.99 -2.26
CA LEU A 121 4.93 -2.11 -3.20
C LEU A 121 5.09 -1.58 -4.64
N ALA A 122 6.21 -1.89 -5.29
CA ALA A 122 6.51 -1.42 -6.64
C ALA A 122 6.15 -2.48 -7.70
N GLU A 123 6.51 -3.73 -7.44
CA GLU A 123 6.27 -4.85 -8.35
C GLU A 123 5.95 -6.11 -7.55
N THR A 124 5.09 -6.97 -8.08
CA THR A 124 4.82 -8.27 -7.48
C THR A 124 4.41 -9.30 -8.51
N ASP A 125 4.84 -10.54 -8.33
CA ASP A 125 4.33 -11.66 -9.10
C ASP A 125 3.03 -12.20 -8.49
N PRO A 126 2.06 -12.62 -9.31
CA PRO A 126 0.85 -13.24 -8.82
C PRO A 126 1.15 -14.59 -8.14
N ILE A 127 0.60 -14.78 -6.95
CA ILE A 127 0.71 -16.00 -6.16
C ILE A 127 -0.69 -16.62 -6.04
N PRO A 128 -0.96 -17.81 -6.62
CA PRO A 128 -2.29 -18.42 -6.65
C PRO A 128 -2.97 -18.55 -5.29
N GLU A 129 -2.23 -18.96 -4.26
CA GLU A 129 -2.74 -19.13 -2.90
C GLU A 129 -3.15 -17.80 -2.26
N VAL A 130 -2.41 -16.73 -2.54
CA VAL A 130 -2.75 -15.39 -2.06
C VAL A 130 -4.01 -14.88 -2.75
N MET A 131 -4.09 -15.01 -4.08
CA MET A 131 -5.28 -14.61 -4.83
C MET A 131 -6.52 -15.39 -4.41
N GLU A 132 -6.39 -16.69 -4.16
CA GLU A 132 -7.48 -17.52 -3.66
C GLU A 132 -7.91 -17.12 -2.25
N GLY A 133 -6.96 -16.82 -1.36
CA GLY A 133 -7.24 -16.27 -0.03
C GLY A 133 -7.98 -14.93 -0.10
N ILE A 134 -7.58 -14.04 -1.02
CA ILE A 134 -8.25 -12.75 -1.27
C ILE A 134 -9.70 -12.98 -1.70
N ARG A 135 -9.95 -13.89 -2.67
CA ARG A 135 -11.32 -14.19 -3.14
C ARG A 135 -12.19 -14.77 -2.03
N ARG A 136 -11.66 -15.66 -1.20
CA ARG A 136 -12.38 -16.25 -0.05
C ARG A 136 -12.75 -15.23 1.02
N MET A 137 -12.08 -14.08 1.02
CA MET A 137 -12.35 -12.96 1.92
C MET A 137 -13.11 -11.82 1.23
N ASP A 138 -13.82 -12.12 0.14
CA ASP A 138 -14.62 -11.16 -0.65
C ASP A 138 -13.77 -10.01 -1.23
N GLY A 139 -12.56 -10.33 -1.68
CA GLY A 139 -11.69 -9.44 -2.43
C GLY A 139 -11.65 -9.76 -3.92
N HIS A 140 -11.51 -8.73 -4.73
CA HIS A 140 -11.32 -8.82 -6.17
C HIS A 140 -9.88 -8.45 -6.53
N VAL A 141 -9.17 -9.35 -7.21
CA VAL A 141 -7.82 -9.12 -7.75
C VAL A 141 -7.98 -8.56 -9.16
N LEU A 142 -7.48 -7.34 -9.38
CA LEU A 142 -7.68 -6.62 -10.64
C LEU A 142 -6.99 -7.31 -11.83
N SER A 143 -5.74 -7.74 -11.63
CA SER A 143 -4.90 -8.27 -12.69
C SER A 143 -4.31 -9.63 -12.28
N PRO A 144 -5.13 -10.71 -12.26
CA PRO A 144 -4.73 -12.00 -11.68
C PRO A 144 -3.66 -12.74 -12.50
N VAL A 145 -3.38 -12.31 -13.73
CA VAL A 145 -2.40 -12.95 -14.63
C VAL A 145 -0.99 -12.40 -14.41
N ASP A 146 -0.85 -11.11 -14.15
CA ASP A 146 0.44 -10.41 -14.13
C ASP A 146 0.71 -9.65 -12.82
N GLY A 147 -0.23 -9.62 -11.88
CA GLY A 147 -0.06 -8.93 -10.59
C GLY A 147 0.07 -7.41 -10.73
N LYS A 148 -0.40 -6.83 -11.84
CA LYS A 148 -0.22 -5.39 -12.11
C LYS A 148 -0.88 -4.52 -11.03
N ILE A 149 -0.13 -3.54 -10.58
CA ILE A 149 -0.61 -2.42 -9.74
C ILE A 149 -1.13 -1.32 -10.68
N ASP A 150 -2.41 -1.00 -10.54
CA ASP A 150 -3.11 0.02 -11.35
C ASP A 150 -4.30 0.56 -10.54
N GLN A 151 -4.04 1.61 -9.76
CA GLN A 151 -5.03 2.18 -8.84
C GLN A 151 -6.20 2.83 -9.59
N ILE A 152 -5.93 3.40 -10.77
CA ILE A 152 -6.96 4.03 -11.61
C ILE A 152 -7.95 2.99 -12.14
N LYS A 153 -7.45 1.88 -12.69
CA LYS A 153 -8.32 0.78 -13.11
C LYS A 153 -9.01 0.10 -11.93
N GLY A 154 -8.35 -0.01 -10.78
CA GLY A 154 -8.97 -0.50 -9.55
C GLY A 154 -10.16 0.36 -9.11
N ALA A 155 -10.00 1.69 -9.13
CA ALA A 155 -11.08 2.63 -8.83
C ALA A 155 -12.21 2.57 -9.87
N ALA A 156 -11.87 2.47 -11.17
CA ALA A 156 -12.86 2.29 -12.24
C ALA A 156 -13.68 1.01 -12.04
N TYR A 157 -13.01 -0.10 -11.69
CA TYR A 157 -13.68 -1.34 -11.34
C TYR A 157 -14.59 -1.17 -10.13
N ALA A 158 -14.12 -0.52 -9.06
CA ALA A 158 -14.91 -0.31 -7.86
C ALA A 158 -16.21 0.45 -8.15
N ALA A 159 -16.12 1.53 -8.94
CA ALA A 159 -17.29 2.30 -9.37
C ALA A 159 -18.26 1.43 -10.21
N ALA A 160 -17.74 0.65 -11.17
CA ALA A 160 -18.55 -0.25 -12.00
C ALA A 160 -19.20 -1.39 -11.20
N ALA A 161 -18.56 -1.84 -10.12
CA ALA A 161 -19.08 -2.84 -9.19
C ALA A 161 -20.17 -2.28 -8.25
N GLY A 162 -20.47 -0.99 -8.32
CA GLY A 162 -21.56 -0.34 -7.58
C GLY A 162 -21.14 0.32 -6.26
N TYR A 163 -19.85 0.32 -5.92
CA TYR A 163 -19.34 1.09 -4.78
C TYR A 163 -19.50 2.59 -5.04
N ARG A 164 -19.98 3.33 -4.04
CA ARG A 164 -20.32 4.74 -4.16
C ARG A 164 -19.35 5.65 -3.42
N LYS A 165 -18.76 5.15 -2.32
CA LYS A 165 -17.87 5.93 -1.45
C LYS A 165 -16.69 5.05 -1.04
N PHE A 166 -15.60 5.04 -1.78
CA PHE A 166 -14.49 4.13 -1.50
C PHE A 166 -13.16 4.87 -1.33
N ALA A 167 -12.20 4.24 -0.68
CA ALA A 167 -10.85 4.78 -0.53
C ALA A 167 -9.89 4.17 -1.56
N VAL A 168 -8.90 4.97 -1.99
CA VAL A 168 -7.84 4.53 -2.92
C VAL A 168 -6.51 5.03 -2.39
N THR A 169 -5.53 4.15 -2.27
CA THR A 169 -4.15 4.55 -1.92
C THR A 169 -3.37 4.88 -3.19
N VAL A 170 -2.63 5.99 -3.19
CA VAL A 170 -1.78 6.43 -4.31
C VAL A 170 -0.39 6.83 -3.82
N ALA A 171 0.62 6.68 -4.68
CA ALA A 171 2.01 7.02 -4.37
C ALA A 171 2.54 8.26 -5.11
N ASP A 172 1.76 8.81 -6.03
CA ASP A 172 2.11 10.00 -6.80
C ASP A 172 0.91 10.93 -7.07
N ALA A 173 1.20 12.15 -7.50
CA ALA A 173 0.18 13.16 -7.72
C ALA A 173 -0.63 12.91 -9.00
N ALA A 174 -0.03 12.30 -10.02
CA ALA A 174 -0.69 12.06 -11.30
C ALA A 174 -1.85 11.06 -11.16
N GLU A 175 -1.67 10.00 -10.37
CA GLU A 175 -2.74 9.08 -10.02
C GLU A 175 -3.84 9.78 -9.22
N ALA A 176 -3.48 10.62 -8.23
CA ALA A 176 -4.44 11.36 -7.42
C ALA A 176 -5.33 12.29 -8.27
N GLU A 177 -4.71 13.05 -9.19
CA GLU A 177 -5.43 13.93 -10.13
C GLU A 177 -6.35 13.12 -11.07
N SER A 178 -5.85 12.00 -11.59
CA SER A 178 -6.64 11.10 -12.45
C SER A 178 -7.86 10.53 -11.72
N LEU A 179 -7.74 10.22 -10.43
CA LEU A 179 -8.87 9.78 -9.60
C LEU A 179 -9.91 10.89 -9.40
N ARG A 180 -9.52 12.16 -9.33
CA ARG A 180 -10.49 13.27 -9.25
C ARG A 180 -11.30 13.43 -10.53
N GLU A 181 -10.71 13.18 -11.69
CA GLU A 181 -11.46 13.14 -12.94
C GLU A 181 -12.39 11.91 -13.03
N LEU A 182 -11.92 10.75 -12.55
CA LEU A 182 -12.75 9.54 -12.46
C LEU A 182 -13.94 9.73 -11.51
N GLU A 183 -13.73 10.39 -10.36
CA GLU A 183 -14.78 10.70 -9.38
C GLU A 183 -15.94 11.47 -10.02
N LYS A 184 -15.63 12.53 -10.78
CA LYS A 184 -16.63 13.35 -11.49
C LYS A 184 -17.37 12.56 -12.55
N THR A 185 -16.64 11.78 -13.36
CA THR A 185 -17.22 11.07 -14.51
C THR A 185 -18.05 9.87 -14.10
N ALA A 186 -17.64 9.14 -13.06
CA ALA A 186 -18.36 7.97 -12.55
C ALA A 186 -19.47 8.32 -11.53
N GLY A 187 -19.52 9.56 -11.03
CA GLY A 187 -20.52 9.98 -10.05
C GLY A 187 -20.40 9.23 -8.73
N VAL A 188 -19.16 9.04 -8.28
CA VAL A 188 -18.80 8.39 -7.00
C VAL A 188 -18.09 9.38 -6.10
N ARG A 189 -17.73 8.97 -4.88
CA ARG A 189 -16.80 9.72 -4.03
C ARG A 189 -15.60 8.85 -3.69
N ILE A 190 -14.42 9.38 -3.91
CA ILE A 190 -13.15 8.70 -3.73
C ILE A 190 -12.38 9.41 -2.63
N MET A 191 -12.14 8.70 -1.53
CA MET A 191 -11.18 9.13 -0.51
C MET A 191 -9.77 8.76 -0.98
N ILE A 192 -9.00 9.75 -1.41
CA ILE A 192 -7.65 9.55 -1.92
C ILE A 192 -6.67 9.65 -0.74
N ILE A 193 -5.87 8.59 -0.54
CA ILE A 193 -4.90 8.50 0.54
C ILE A 193 -3.48 8.42 -0.04
N GLY A 194 -2.69 9.48 0.16
CA GLY A 194 -1.29 9.55 -0.22
C GLY A 194 -0.39 8.75 0.73
N VAL A 195 0.34 7.78 0.18
CA VAL A 195 1.23 6.87 0.93
C VAL A 195 2.62 6.81 0.31
N HIS A 196 3.61 6.39 1.10
CA HIS A 196 4.97 6.12 0.64
C HIS A 196 5.70 7.33 0.02
N LEU A 197 5.56 8.50 0.64
CA LEU A 197 5.97 9.79 0.06
C LEU A 197 7.42 10.21 0.38
N THR A 198 8.26 9.30 0.86
CA THR A 198 9.66 9.64 1.20
C THR A 198 10.43 10.04 -0.06
N GLY A 199 11.06 11.21 -0.03
CA GLY A 199 11.81 11.73 -1.18
C GLY A 199 10.94 12.23 -2.34
N ILE A 200 9.65 12.48 -2.12
CA ILE A 200 8.81 13.19 -3.08
C ILE A 200 9.36 14.61 -3.34
N SER A 201 9.23 15.12 -4.56
CA SER A 201 9.68 16.48 -4.91
C SER A 201 8.72 17.54 -4.33
N PRO A 202 9.14 18.81 -4.20
CA PRO A 202 8.24 19.89 -3.77
C PRO A 202 7.03 20.08 -4.70
N GLU A 203 7.26 19.94 -6.00
CA GLU A 203 6.20 20.07 -7.02
C GLU A 203 5.17 18.95 -6.90
N GLU A 204 5.64 17.70 -6.83
CA GLU A 204 4.77 16.53 -6.65
C GLU A 204 4.03 16.58 -5.30
N ALA A 205 4.69 17.04 -4.24
CA ALA A 205 4.06 17.24 -2.93
C ALA A 205 2.90 18.23 -3.00
N SER A 206 3.11 19.39 -3.63
CA SER A 206 2.07 20.42 -3.81
C SER A 206 0.87 19.90 -4.59
N ARG A 207 1.12 19.22 -5.71
CA ARG A 207 0.07 18.61 -6.55
C ARG A 207 -0.71 17.53 -5.78
N LEU A 208 0.00 16.64 -5.08
CA LEU A 208 -0.62 15.58 -4.29
C LEU A 208 -1.47 16.15 -3.14
N LEU A 209 -0.97 17.16 -2.42
CA LEU A 209 -1.72 17.82 -1.33
C LEU A 209 -2.99 18.53 -1.83
N ALA A 210 -2.97 19.05 -3.05
CA ALA A 210 -4.16 19.65 -3.65
C ALA A 210 -5.22 18.62 -4.07
N ALA A 211 -4.80 17.38 -4.37
CA ALA A 211 -5.68 16.34 -4.87
C ALA A 211 -6.13 15.33 -3.79
N ALA A 212 -5.29 14.98 -2.83
CA ALA A 212 -5.55 13.92 -1.85
C ALA A 212 -6.34 14.40 -0.61
N ASP A 213 -7.11 13.50 0.02
CA ASP A 213 -7.89 13.80 1.23
C ASP A 213 -7.10 13.53 2.52
N ILE A 214 -6.29 12.48 2.50
CA ILE A 214 -5.40 12.10 3.61
C ILE A 214 -4.00 11.91 3.04
N VAL A 215 -3.01 12.51 3.67
CA VAL A 215 -1.62 12.37 3.26
C VAL A 215 -0.78 11.97 4.45
N THR A 216 -0.09 10.83 4.34
CA THR A 216 0.87 10.39 5.36
C THR A 216 2.27 10.84 4.97
N ALA A 217 2.84 11.77 5.74
CA ALA A 217 4.07 12.48 5.33
C ALA A 217 5.33 11.61 5.19
N CYS A 218 5.37 10.43 5.83
CA CYS A 218 6.58 9.62 5.97
C CYS A 218 7.80 10.50 6.36
N ALA A 219 8.97 10.28 5.75
CA ALA A 219 10.14 11.13 5.97
C ALA A 219 10.21 12.35 5.02
N SER A 220 9.13 12.70 4.31
CA SER A 220 9.11 13.87 3.42
C SER A 220 9.08 15.19 4.19
N LYS A 221 10.06 16.07 3.92
CA LYS A 221 10.01 17.46 4.40
C LYS A 221 8.92 18.27 3.69
N HIS A 222 8.73 18.03 2.39
CA HIS A 222 7.81 18.78 1.53
C HIS A 222 6.33 18.55 1.81
N ILE A 223 5.99 17.49 2.55
CA ILE A 223 4.63 17.24 3.03
C ILE A 223 4.43 17.83 4.44
N ARG A 224 5.49 17.98 5.23
CA ARG A 224 5.40 18.44 6.63
C ARG A 224 5.45 19.96 6.77
N GLU A 225 6.16 20.62 5.88
CA GLU A 225 6.42 22.07 5.85
C GLU A 225 5.58 22.73 4.77
#